data_AF-A0A453NCF6-F1
#
_entry.id   AF-A0A453NCF6-F1
#
_cell.length_a   1.000
_cell.length_b   1.000
_cell.length_c   1.000
_cell.angle_alpha   90.00
_cell.angle_beta   90.00
_cell.angle_gamma   90.00
#
_symmetry.space_group_name_H-M   'P 1'
#
loop_
_entity.id
_entity.type
_entity.pdbx_description
1 polymer ?
#
loop_
_entity_poly.entity_id
_entity_poly.type
_entity_poly.pdbx_seq_one_letter_code
_entity_poly.pdbx_strand_id
1 'polypeptide(L)'
;MVEKDLRVKGYNNIFAIGDITDIPEIKQGYLAQKHALLVAKNLKLLIKGSPPSKLATYSTGFPLAIVSLGRKDGLAQLPYLTLTGCIPGMLKSKDLFVGKTRKQMGLSA
;
A
#
# COMPACT_ATOMS: atom_id res chain seq x y z
N MET A 1 -17.43 4.09 -1.50
CA MET A 1 -16.78 3.48 -2.67
C MET A 1 -15.85 4.47 -3.33
N VAL A 2 -14.68 4.02 -3.76
CA VAL A 2 -13.73 4.83 -4.55
C VAL A 2 -13.68 4.38 -6.02
N GLU A 3 -13.42 5.33 -6.89
CA GLU A 3 -13.09 5.08 -8.30
C GLU A 3 -11.64 4.60 -8.46
N LYS A 4 -11.25 4.18 -9.67
CA LYS A 4 -9.89 3.68 -9.96
C LYS A 4 -8.78 4.71 -9.70
N ASP A 5 -9.09 6.00 -9.68
CA ASP A 5 -8.15 7.08 -9.37
C ASP A 5 -8.19 7.51 -7.89
N LEU A 6 -8.90 6.74 -7.06
CA LEU A 6 -9.09 6.88 -5.61
C LEU A 6 -9.94 8.08 -5.18
N ARG A 7 -10.68 8.71 -6.10
CA ARG A 7 -11.72 9.67 -5.74
C ARG A 7 -12.94 8.95 -5.17
N VAL A 8 -13.58 9.57 -4.18
CA VAL A 8 -14.84 9.06 -3.63
C VAL A 8 -15.93 9.20 -4.70
N LYS A 9 -16.64 8.10 -4.97
CA LYS A 9 -17.73 8.08 -5.95
C LYS A 9 -18.72 9.21 -5.69
N GLY A 10 -19.03 9.99 -6.74
CA GLY A 10 -19.92 11.15 -6.65
C GLY A 10 -19.23 12.47 -6.32
N TYR A 11 -17.92 12.47 -6.00
CA TYR A 11 -17.15 13.68 -5.70
C TYR A 11 -15.94 13.80 -6.63
N ASN A 12 -15.67 15.02 -7.11
CA ASN A 12 -14.53 15.29 -7.98
C ASN A 12 -13.30 15.82 -7.24
N ASN A 13 -13.46 16.19 -5.96
CA ASN A 13 -12.46 16.86 -5.12
C ASN A 13 -12.17 16.11 -3.79
N ILE A 14 -12.79 14.96 -3.56
CA ILE A 14 -12.59 14.13 -2.35
C ILE A 14 -11.90 12.82 -2.73
N PHE A 15 -10.87 12.46 -1.98
CA PHE A 15 -10.10 11.22 -2.14
C PHE A 15 -10.18 10.38 -0.85
N ALA A 16 -10.15 9.06 -0.99
CA ALA A 16 -10.03 8.15 0.15
C ALA A 16 -8.93 7.10 -0.13
N ILE A 17 -8.10 6.84 0.88
CA ILE A 17 -6.94 5.95 0.78
C ILE A 17 -6.84 5.04 2.01
N GLY A 18 -6.17 3.91 1.83
CA GLY A 18 -5.88 2.99 2.95
C GLY A 18 -7.11 2.23 3.43
N ASP A 19 -7.16 1.96 4.73
CA ASP A 19 -8.08 0.99 5.34
C ASP A 19 -9.56 1.37 5.18
N ILE A 20 -9.87 2.66 5.07
CA ILE A 20 -11.24 3.18 4.88
C ILE A 20 -11.82 2.91 3.48
N THR A 21 -11.00 2.49 2.52
CA THR A 21 -11.43 2.22 1.14
C THR A 21 -12.13 0.87 1.01
N ASP A 22 -13.00 0.74 0.02
CA ASP A 22 -13.68 -0.52 -0.34
C ASP A 22 -12.92 -1.36 -1.39
N ILE A 23 -11.65 -1.03 -1.64
CA ILE A 23 -10.79 -1.81 -2.54
C ILE A 23 -10.62 -3.22 -1.97
N PRO A 24 -10.90 -4.28 -2.76
CA PRO A 24 -10.88 -5.67 -2.29
C PRO A 24 -9.45 -6.22 -2.21
N GLU A 25 -8.69 -5.72 -1.25
CA GLU A 25 -7.31 -6.13 -0.97
C GLU A 25 -7.08 -6.22 0.54
N ILE A 26 -6.04 -6.95 0.95
CA ILE A 26 -5.62 -7.01 2.35
C ILE A 26 -5.17 -5.60 2.78
N LYS A 27 -5.75 -5.06 3.85
CA LYS A 27 -5.43 -3.71 4.31
C LYS A 27 -4.06 -3.68 4.98
N GLN A 28 -3.07 -3.07 4.31
CA GLN A 28 -1.68 -3.03 4.75
C GLN A 28 -1.08 -1.64 4.56
N GLY A 29 -0.22 -1.24 5.49
CA GLY A 29 0.41 0.09 5.47
C GLY A 29 1.17 0.41 4.19
N TYR A 30 1.83 -0.57 3.55
CA TYR A 30 2.52 -0.31 2.27
C TYR A 30 1.54 -0.07 1.11
N LEU A 31 0.34 -0.65 1.14
CA LEU A 31 -0.71 -0.41 0.15
C LEU A 31 -1.33 0.96 0.36
N ALA A 32 -1.58 1.35 1.63
CA ALA A 32 -1.96 2.72 1.97
C ALA A 32 -0.91 3.75 1.48
N GLN A 33 0.38 3.44 1.57
CA GLN A 33 1.44 4.28 0.99
C GLN A 33 1.36 4.36 -0.53
N LYS A 34 1.11 3.25 -1.23
CA LYS A 34 0.89 3.25 -2.70
C LYS A 34 -0.31 4.11 -3.08
N HIS A 35 -1.42 4.00 -2.35
CA HIS A 35 -2.60 4.85 -2.53
C HIS A 35 -2.25 6.33 -2.36
N ALA A 36 -1.51 6.69 -1.30
CA ALA A 36 -1.08 8.07 -1.06
C ALA A 36 -0.22 8.62 -2.21
N LEU A 37 0.73 7.84 -2.73
CA LEU A 37 1.58 8.25 -3.86
C LEU A 37 0.77 8.48 -5.15
N LEU A 38 -0.21 7.61 -5.42
CA LEU A 38 -1.12 7.77 -6.57
C LEU A 38 -1.97 9.04 -6.43
N VAL A 39 -2.61 9.25 -5.27
CA VAL A 39 -3.41 10.45 -5.01
C VAL A 39 -2.56 11.71 -5.09
N ALA A 40 -1.35 11.72 -4.52
CA ALA A 40 -0.45 12.87 -4.61
C ALA A 40 -0.08 13.21 -6.06
N LYS A 41 0.16 12.19 -6.91
CA LYS A 41 0.39 12.39 -8.35
C LYS A 41 -0.84 12.99 -9.03
N ASN A 42 -2.03 12.44 -8.78
CA ASN A 42 -3.28 12.90 -9.38
C ASN A 42 -3.64 14.32 -8.92
N LEU A 43 -3.44 14.64 -7.64
CA LEU A 43 -3.68 15.97 -7.10
C LEU A 43 -2.82 17.03 -7.80
N LYS A 44 -1.54 16.73 -8.04
CA LYS A 44 -0.65 17.62 -8.83
C LYS A 44 -1.15 17.85 -10.26
N LEU A 45 -1.73 16.83 -10.90
CA LEU A 45 -2.29 16.96 -12.25
C LEU A 45 -3.56 17.81 -12.25
N LEU A 46 -4.44 17.60 -11.26
CA LEU A 46 -5.68 18.35 -11.11
C LEU A 46 -5.43 19.83 -10.80
N ILE A 47 -4.48 20.14 -9.91
CA ILE A 47 -4.05 21.52 -9.63
C ILE A 47 -3.58 22.23 -10.91
N LYS A 48 -2.97 21.49 -11.85
CA LYS A 48 -2.53 22.01 -13.15
C LYS A 48 -3.64 22.06 -14.22
N GLY A 49 -4.88 21.71 -13.87
CA GLY A 49 -6.01 21.67 -14.81
C GLY A 49 -5.92 20.54 -15.84
N SER A 50 -5.18 19.46 -15.56
CA SER A 50 -5.10 18.33 -16.48
C SER A 50 -6.44 17.61 -16.62
N PRO A 51 -6.81 17.12 -17.81
CA PRO A 51 -8.06 16.40 -18.01
C PRO A 51 -8.08 15.07 -17.24
N PRO A 52 -9.27 14.57 -16.84
CA PRO A 52 -9.41 13.32 -16.09
C PRO A 52 -8.78 12.09 -16.77
N SER A 53 -8.70 12.07 -18.10
CA SER A 53 -8.07 10.99 -18.87
C SER A 53 -6.57 10.82 -18.62
N LYS A 54 -5.89 11.83 -18.05
CA LYS A 54 -4.47 11.77 -17.68
C LYS A 54 -4.22 11.28 -16.25
N LEU A 55 -5.27 11.08 -15.45
CA LEU A 55 -5.13 10.63 -14.07
C LEU A 55 -4.61 9.19 -14.04
N ALA A 56 -3.68 8.93 -13.12
CA ALA A 56 -3.20 7.60 -12.85
C ALA A 56 -4.29 6.77 -12.17
N THR A 57 -4.32 5.47 -12.46
CA THR A 57 -5.25 4.52 -11.87
C THR A 57 -4.52 3.51 -10.99
N TYR A 58 -5.22 3.05 -9.96
CA TYR A 58 -4.78 2.02 -9.06
C TYR A 58 -5.32 0.65 -9.49
N SER A 59 -4.49 -0.38 -9.35
CA SER A 59 -4.89 -1.78 -9.48
C SER A 59 -4.33 -2.59 -8.31
N THR A 60 -5.13 -3.53 -7.84
CA THR A 60 -4.76 -4.44 -6.76
C THR A 60 -3.64 -5.39 -7.22
N GLY A 61 -2.68 -5.64 -6.34
CA GLY A 61 -1.66 -6.67 -6.55
C GLY A 61 -2.11 -8.05 -6.07
N PHE A 62 -1.22 -9.04 -6.17
CA PHE A 62 -1.42 -10.34 -5.54
C PHE A 62 -1.47 -10.20 -4.00
N PRO A 63 -2.41 -10.89 -3.33
CA PRO A 63 -2.48 -10.84 -1.87
C PRO A 63 -1.27 -11.56 -1.26
N LEU A 64 -0.54 -10.84 -0.41
CA LEU A 64 0.60 -11.33 0.34
C LEU A 64 0.50 -10.80 1.77
N ALA A 65 0.53 -11.70 2.75
CA ALA A 65 0.65 -11.34 4.16
C ALA A 65 1.87 -12.02 4.77
N ILE A 66 2.65 -11.28 5.55
CA ILE A 66 3.77 -11.84 6.31
C ILE A 66 3.58 -11.46 7.77
N VAL A 67 3.48 -12.48 8.63
CA VAL A 67 3.33 -12.34 10.08
C VAL A 67 4.61 -12.85 10.74
N SER A 68 5.19 -12.08 11.65
CA SER A 68 6.35 -12.49 12.42
C SER A 68 5.96 -13.48 13.52
N LEU A 69 6.73 -14.55 13.68
CA LEU A 69 6.64 -15.52 14.78
C LEU A 69 7.86 -15.36 15.69
N GLY A 70 7.93 -14.24 16.40
CA GLY A 70 9.13 -13.84 17.14
C GLY A 70 10.27 -13.36 16.23
N ARG A 71 11.47 -13.12 16.79
CA ARG A 71 12.58 -12.44 16.08
C ARG A 71 13.18 -13.21 14.91
N LYS A 72 13.05 -14.54 14.88
CA LYS A 72 13.78 -15.42 13.94
C LYS A 72 12.87 -16.23 13.01
N ASP A 73 11.57 -16.17 13.20
CA ASP A 73 10.60 -16.99 12.47
C ASP A 73 9.44 -16.12 11.97
N GLY A 74 8.67 -16.64 11.02
CA GLY A 74 7.52 -15.98 10.43
C GLY A 74 6.70 -16.91 9.56
N LEU A 75 5.52 -16.43 9.19
CA LEU A 75 4.61 -17.07 8.26
C LEU A 75 4.33 -16.10 7.12
N ALA A 76 4.52 -16.55 5.88
CA ALA A 76 4.11 -15.84 4.67
C ALA A 76 2.95 -16.59 4.00
N GLN A 77 1.84 -15.90 3.81
CA GLN A 77 0.66 -16.37 3.08
C GLN A 77 0.62 -15.73 1.70
N LEU A 78 0.67 -16.56 0.67
CA LEU A 78 0.41 -16.25 -0.74
C LEU A 78 -0.93 -16.88 -1.16
N PRO A 79 -1.48 -16.56 -2.35
CA PRO A 79 -2.81 -17.07 -2.75
C PRO A 79 -2.92 -18.60 -2.73
N TYR A 80 -1.85 -19.31 -3.07
CA TYR A 80 -1.83 -20.78 -3.21
C TYR A 80 -0.70 -21.45 -2.43
N LEU A 81 0.01 -20.70 -1.57
CA LEU A 81 1.19 -21.20 -0.88
C LEU A 81 1.32 -20.55 0.50
N THR A 82 1.62 -21.35 1.51
CA THR A 82 1.97 -20.88 2.85
C THR A 82 3.39 -21.32 3.13
N LEU A 83 4.25 -20.38 3.54
CA LEU A 83 5.63 -20.64 3.92
C LEU A 83 5.82 -20.26 5.39
N THR A 84 6.49 -21.12 6.14
CA THR A 84 6.86 -20.86 7.54
C THR A 84 8.37 -21.01 7.71
N GLY A 85 8.93 -20.43 8.77
CA GLY A 85 10.34 -20.58 9.11
C GLY A 85 11.13 -19.28 8.98
N CYS A 86 12.46 -19.45 8.89
CA CYS A 86 13.41 -18.34 8.94
C CYS A 86 13.35 -17.41 7.73
N ILE A 87 12.90 -17.87 6.55
CA ILE A 87 12.83 -17.04 5.34
C ILE A 87 11.76 -15.93 5.49
N PRO A 88 10.48 -16.24 5.79
CA PRO A 88 9.51 -15.21 6.17
C PRO A 88 9.94 -14.38 7.40
N GLY A 89 10.57 -15.02 8.39
CA GLY A 89 11.13 -14.35 9.55
C GLY A 89 12.21 -13.31 9.22
N MET A 90 13.04 -13.55 8.21
CA MET A 90 14.05 -12.58 7.77
C MET A 90 13.45 -11.36 7.08
N LEU A 91 12.34 -11.52 6.35
CA LEU A 91 11.69 -10.43 5.63
C LEU A 91 10.97 -9.48 6.59
N LYS A 92 10.26 -10.02 7.59
CA LYS A 92 9.45 -9.21 8.52
C LYS A 92 10.11 -9.05 9.89
N SER A 93 10.56 -10.13 10.52
CA SER A 93 10.89 -10.16 11.95
C SER A 93 12.24 -9.55 12.33
N LYS A 94 13.13 -9.26 11.36
CA LYS A 94 14.43 -8.60 11.64
C LYS A 94 14.27 -7.16 12.09
N ASP A 95 13.61 -6.36 11.26
CA ASP A 95 13.50 -4.90 11.44
C ASP A 95 12.04 -4.42 11.35
N LEU A 96 11.09 -5.32 11.05
CA LEU A 96 9.67 -4.98 10.85
C LEU A 96 9.41 -3.89 9.79
N PHE A 97 10.41 -3.62 8.95
CA PHE A 97 10.49 -2.53 7.98
C PHE A 97 10.69 -1.13 8.59
N VAL A 98 11.16 -1.01 9.84
CA VAL A 98 11.37 0.28 10.51
C VAL A 98 12.44 1.10 9.78
N GLY A 99 13.64 0.57 9.57
CA GLY A 99 14.72 1.27 8.88
C GLY A 99 14.34 1.65 7.44
N LYS A 100 13.61 0.77 6.73
CA LYS A 100 13.06 1.08 5.40
C LYS A 100 12.09 2.27 5.45
N THR A 101 11.17 2.27 6.41
CA THR A 101 10.17 3.34 6.56
C THR A 101 10.82 4.65 6.96
N ARG A 102 11.80 4.63 7.87
CA ARG A 102 12.61 5.79 8.26
C ARG A 102 13.32 6.41 7.06
N LYS A 103 14.00 5.59 6.25
CA LYS A 103 14.67 6.04 5.03
C LYS A 103 13.70 6.67 4.03
N GLN A 104 12.51 6.09 3.86
CA GLN A 104 11.48 6.67 2.98
C GLN A 104 10.96 8.03 3.47
N MET A 105 10.97 8.26 4.79
CA MET A 105 10.60 9.55 5.40
C MET A 105 11.78 10.54 5.47
N GLY A 106 12.94 10.20 4.88
CA GLY A 106 14.13 11.05 4.91
C GLY A 106 14.90 11.02 6.24
N LEU A 107 14.65 10.03 7.09
CA LEU A 107 15.35 9.83 8.36
C LEU A 107 16.50 8.83 8.20
N SER A 108 17.50 8.91 9.08
CA SER A 108 18.52 7.87 9.21
C SER A 108 17.87 6.53 9.52
N ALA A 109 18.37 5.45 8.93
CA ALA A 109 17.89 4.09 9.17
C ALA A 109 17.97 3.74 10.67
#